data_AF-A0A955Z202-F1
#
_entry.id   AF-A0A955Z202-F1
#
_cell.length_a   1.000
_cell.length_b   1.000
_cell.length_c   1.000
_cell.angle_alpha   90.00
_cell.angle_beta   90.00
_cell.angle_gamma   90.00
#
_symmetry.space_group_name_H-M   'P 1'
#
loop_
_entity.id
_entity.type
_entity.pdbx_description
1 polymer ?
#
loop_
_entity_poly.entity_id
_entity_poly.type
_entity_poly.pdbx_seq_one_letter_code
_entity_poly.pdbx_strand_id
1 'polypeptide(L)'
;MLLAFAPLAACGASPPPKPVEPAQTTAAPSATAAPSATPPNEGADAECDLVCQGAQIEVPRVLPPGETADEHTQKATEQANKTLADMHADLLACYKTRLAQAPKAHGSITLDIIVGETGAVRAVETTGGAILGEAAMACIVERVKKGTFAPVHGGGTRRIHVPFNFNRAGADTST
;
A
#
# COMPACT_ATOMS: atom_id res chain seq x y z
N MET A 1 4.92 -30.67 61.85
CA MET A 1 6.31 -30.22 62.06
C MET A 1 6.55 -29.05 61.13
N LEU A 2 6.70 -27.86 61.73
CA LEU A 2 7.20 -26.57 61.26
C LEU A 2 6.76 -25.89 59.94
N LEU A 3 6.39 -24.62 60.17
CA LEU A 3 6.12 -23.45 59.33
C LEU A 3 7.29 -22.96 58.45
N ALA A 4 6.98 -22.28 57.33
CA ALA A 4 7.58 -21.00 56.87
C ALA A 4 6.77 -20.49 55.62
N PHE A 5 6.04 -19.36 55.63
CA PHE A 5 6.46 -17.93 55.49
C PHE A 5 7.46 -17.72 54.33
N ALA A 6 7.33 -16.84 53.33
CA ALA A 6 6.41 -15.74 52.97
C ALA A 6 6.70 -15.32 51.49
N PRO A 7 5.89 -14.44 50.84
CA PRO A 7 5.98 -14.07 49.43
C PRO A 7 6.77 -12.77 49.18
N LEU A 8 7.25 -12.55 47.94
CA LEU A 8 7.69 -11.23 47.46
C LEU A 8 6.93 -10.85 46.19
N ALA A 9 6.00 -9.91 46.37
CA ALA A 9 5.37 -9.13 45.33
C ALA A 9 6.37 -8.10 44.77
N ALA A 10 6.41 -7.95 43.45
CA ALA A 10 7.06 -6.82 42.78
C ALA A 10 5.99 -6.07 41.96
N CYS A 11 5.33 -5.11 42.60
CA CYS A 11 4.54 -4.08 41.92
C CYS A 11 5.44 -2.85 41.72
N GLY A 12 5.87 -2.61 40.48
CA GLY A 12 6.48 -1.36 40.05
C GLY A 12 5.52 -0.59 39.16
N ALA A 13 4.58 0.14 39.76
CA ALA A 13 3.67 1.06 39.07
C ALA A 13 4.15 2.50 39.31
N SER A 14 4.67 3.15 38.28
CA SER A 14 5.02 4.58 38.30
C SER A 14 3.75 5.44 38.24
N PRO A 15 3.58 6.44 39.11
CA PRO A 15 2.45 7.36 39.05
C PRO A 15 2.63 8.43 37.96
N PRO A 16 1.61 8.74 37.13
CA PRO A 16 1.63 9.91 36.28
C PRO A 16 1.38 11.21 37.08
N PRO A 17 2.02 12.33 36.71
CA PRO A 17 1.86 13.63 37.39
C PRO A 17 0.49 14.28 37.14
N LYS A 18 0.09 15.12 38.10
CA LYS A 18 -1.23 15.78 38.24
C LYS A 18 -1.51 16.85 37.15
N PRO A 19 -2.80 17.20 36.94
CA PRO A 19 -3.25 18.18 35.95
C PRO A 19 -2.83 19.61 36.32
N VAL A 20 -2.38 20.37 35.31
CA VAL A 20 -2.21 21.82 35.40
C VAL A 20 -3.17 22.47 34.42
N GLU A 21 -4.24 23.05 34.96
CA GLU A 21 -5.04 24.14 34.38
C GLU A 21 -4.89 25.32 35.39
N PRO A 22 -5.14 26.61 35.08
CA PRO A 22 -5.67 27.23 33.86
C PRO A 22 -4.93 28.51 33.41
N ALA A 23 -5.22 29.01 32.20
CA ALA A 23 -5.44 30.44 31.93
C ALA A 23 -5.88 30.66 30.48
N GLN A 24 -7.09 31.18 30.32
CA GLN A 24 -7.58 31.76 29.08
C GLN A 24 -6.79 33.03 28.77
N THR A 25 -6.43 33.26 27.50
CA THR A 25 -6.09 34.59 27.00
C THR A 25 -6.64 34.73 25.59
N THR A 26 -7.68 35.55 25.52
CA THR A 26 -8.28 36.12 24.33
C THR A 26 -7.29 37.08 23.67
N ALA A 27 -7.05 36.95 22.36
CA ALA A 27 -6.82 38.06 21.42
C ALA A 27 -6.60 37.54 19.99
N ALA A 28 -7.57 37.81 19.11
CA ALA A 28 -7.29 38.16 17.71
C ALA A 28 -6.88 39.65 17.70
N PRO A 29 -5.99 40.14 16.80
CA PRO A 29 -6.33 40.24 15.38
C PRO A 29 -5.13 40.15 14.39
N SER A 30 -5.47 40.39 13.12
CA SER A 30 -4.63 40.88 12.02
C SER A 30 -4.04 39.84 11.09
N ALA A 31 -4.86 39.52 10.09
CA ALA A 31 -4.42 39.15 8.75
C ALA A 31 -3.41 40.17 8.23
N THR A 32 -2.16 39.74 8.10
CA THR A 32 -1.21 40.36 7.17
C THR A 32 -1.13 39.43 5.97
N ALA A 33 -1.75 39.86 4.87
CA ALA A 33 -1.52 39.30 3.57
C ALA A 33 -0.04 39.52 3.21
N ALA A 34 0.74 38.45 3.20
CA ALA A 34 2.06 38.40 2.62
C ALA A 34 1.95 37.71 1.24
N PRO A 35 2.69 38.21 0.23
CA PRO A 35 2.44 37.89 -1.18
C PRO A 35 2.64 36.40 -1.48
N SER A 36 1.80 35.90 -2.38
CA SER A 36 1.97 34.63 -3.08
C SER A 36 3.35 34.57 -3.71
N ALA A 37 4.31 34.00 -2.98
CA ALA A 37 5.51 33.47 -3.57
C ALA A 37 5.09 32.15 -4.23
N THR A 38 4.75 32.22 -5.51
CA THR A 38 4.77 31.06 -6.39
C THR A 38 6.20 30.51 -6.35
N PRO A 39 6.45 29.29 -5.86
CA PRO A 39 7.76 28.69 -6.08
C PRO A 39 7.87 28.34 -7.56
N PRO A 40 8.86 28.87 -8.31
CA PRO A 40 9.24 28.29 -9.57
C PRO A 40 10.11 27.08 -9.22
N ASN A 41 9.56 25.88 -9.35
CA ASN A 41 10.37 24.68 -9.51
C ASN A 41 9.87 23.93 -10.74
N GLU A 42 9.95 24.64 -11.87
CA GLU A 42 10.08 24.00 -13.17
C GLU A 42 11.54 23.56 -13.30
N GLY A 43 11.77 22.28 -13.03
CA GLY A 43 13.07 21.64 -13.23
C GLY A 43 13.31 20.44 -12.31
N ALA A 44 13.12 19.24 -12.87
CA ALA A 44 13.58 17.92 -12.40
C ALA A 44 12.59 16.98 -11.70
N ASP A 45 11.28 17.13 -11.91
CA ASP A 45 10.38 15.98 -11.79
C ASP A 45 10.63 15.09 -13.02
N ALA A 46 11.48 14.07 -12.87
CA ALA A 46 11.39 12.93 -13.76
C ALA A 46 9.93 12.47 -13.70
N GLU A 47 9.21 12.58 -14.81
CA GLU A 47 7.84 12.13 -14.85
C GLU A 47 7.90 10.63 -14.55
N CYS A 48 7.28 10.18 -13.46
CA CYS A 48 7.36 8.79 -13.04
C CYS A 48 6.03 8.16 -13.34
N ASP A 49 6.04 7.04 -14.05
CA ASP A 49 4.81 6.36 -14.41
C ASP A 49 4.81 4.92 -13.89
N LEU A 50 3.63 4.49 -13.47
CA LEU A 50 3.35 3.15 -13.00
C LEU A 50 2.14 2.64 -13.76
N VAL A 51 2.34 1.66 -14.63
CA VAL A 51 1.26 1.06 -15.43
C VAL A 51 0.84 -0.26 -14.81
N CYS A 52 -0.43 -0.36 -14.40
CA CYS A 52 -1.07 -1.64 -14.12
C CYS A 52 -1.53 -2.28 -15.43
N GLN A 53 -1.07 -3.49 -15.75
CA GLN A 53 -1.47 -4.20 -16.97
C GLN A 53 -2.82 -4.95 -16.83
N GLY A 54 -3.45 -4.81 -15.66
CA GLY A 54 -4.70 -5.49 -15.34
C GLY A 54 -4.48 -6.75 -14.50
N ALA A 55 -5.42 -6.96 -13.58
CA ALA A 55 -5.51 -8.12 -12.75
C ALA A 55 -5.97 -9.33 -13.55
N GLN A 56 -5.34 -10.48 -13.26
CA GLN A 56 -5.68 -11.77 -13.80
C GLN A 56 -6.11 -12.66 -12.64
N ILE A 57 -7.40 -12.98 -12.61
CA ILE A 57 -7.97 -13.84 -11.58
C ILE A 57 -7.72 -15.29 -11.98
N GLU A 58 -7.12 -16.08 -11.09
CA GLU A 58 -7.00 -17.52 -11.31
C GLU A 58 -8.40 -18.16 -11.17
N VAL A 59 -8.92 -18.72 -12.26
CA VAL A 59 -10.20 -19.43 -12.26
C VAL A 59 -9.95 -20.88 -11.85
N PRO A 60 -10.67 -21.44 -10.86
CA PRO A 60 -10.59 -22.85 -10.55
C PRO A 60 -10.89 -23.70 -11.79
N ARG A 61 -9.99 -24.63 -12.11
CA ARG A 61 -10.09 -25.48 -13.32
C ARG A 61 -11.35 -26.36 -13.34
N VAL A 62 -11.99 -26.58 -12.20
CA VAL A 62 -13.26 -27.31 -12.07
C VAL A 62 -14.34 -26.33 -11.66
N LEU A 63 -15.23 -26.02 -12.60
CA LEU A 63 -16.42 -25.21 -12.34
C LEU A 63 -17.60 -26.14 -12.00
N PRO A 64 -18.44 -25.80 -11.02
CA PRO A 64 -19.69 -26.52 -10.79
C PRO A 64 -20.61 -26.39 -12.01
N PRO A 65 -21.40 -27.42 -12.34
CA PRO A 65 -22.31 -27.37 -13.48
C PRO A 65 -23.42 -26.33 -13.24
N GLY A 66 -23.63 -25.43 -14.20
CA GLY A 66 -24.70 -24.43 -14.19
C GLY A 66 -24.27 -23.01 -13.79
N GLU A 67 -23.00 -22.78 -13.47
CA GLU A 67 -22.46 -21.45 -13.15
C GLU A 67 -21.57 -20.95 -14.29
N THR A 68 -21.90 -19.81 -14.90
CA THR A 68 -21.02 -19.14 -15.86
C THR A 68 -19.95 -18.38 -15.08
N ALA A 69 -18.82 -19.04 -14.85
CA ALA A 69 -17.66 -18.46 -14.15
C ALA A 69 -17.18 -17.13 -14.75
N ASP A 70 -17.53 -16.88 -16.01
CA ASP A 70 -17.07 -15.74 -16.78
C ASP A 70 -17.58 -14.40 -16.20
N GLU A 71 -18.86 -14.28 -15.83
CA GLU A 71 -19.40 -13.02 -15.29
C GLU A 71 -18.86 -12.69 -13.90
N HIS A 72 -18.77 -13.68 -13.01
CA HIS A 72 -18.24 -13.48 -11.67
C HIS A 72 -16.74 -13.20 -11.69
N THR A 73 -15.99 -13.87 -12.57
CA THR A 73 -14.56 -13.62 -12.76
C THR A 73 -14.33 -12.24 -13.36
N GLN A 74 -15.10 -11.84 -14.36
CA GLN A 74 -15.02 -10.51 -14.95
C GLN A 74 -15.26 -9.42 -13.90
N LYS A 75 -16.35 -9.52 -13.12
CA LYS A 75 -16.63 -8.56 -12.05
C LYS A 75 -15.52 -8.53 -11.00
N ALA A 76 -14.97 -9.68 -10.62
CA ALA A 76 -13.85 -9.73 -9.68
C ALA A 76 -12.59 -9.06 -10.25
N THR A 77 -12.29 -9.26 -11.55
CA THR A 77 -11.19 -8.60 -12.25
C THR A 77 -11.38 -7.08 -12.27
N GLU A 78 -12.58 -6.60 -12.61
CA GLU A 78 -12.90 -5.16 -12.63
C GLU A 78 -12.73 -4.52 -11.25
N GLN A 79 -13.22 -5.19 -10.20
CA GLN A 79 -13.07 -4.70 -8.82
C GLN A 79 -11.62 -4.74 -8.33
N ALA A 80 -10.85 -5.77 -8.71
CA ALA A 80 -9.43 -5.83 -8.41
C ALA A 80 -8.66 -4.70 -9.10
N ASN A 81 -8.93 -4.47 -10.39
CA ASN A 81 -8.36 -3.36 -11.15
C ASN A 81 -8.69 -2.01 -10.52
N LYS A 82 -9.94 -1.81 -10.11
CA LYS A 82 -10.36 -0.61 -9.41
C LYS A 82 -9.61 -0.42 -8.10
N THR A 83 -9.52 -1.47 -7.27
CA THR A 83 -8.79 -1.41 -5.99
C THR A 83 -7.33 -1.02 -6.21
N LEU A 84 -6.66 -1.62 -7.20
CA LEU A 84 -5.26 -1.34 -7.52
C LEU A 84 -5.07 0.06 -8.11
N ALA A 85 -6.02 0.56 -8.89
CA ALA A 85 -6.03 1.94 -9.37
C ALA A 85 -6.18 2.94 -8.21
N ASP A 86 -7.06 2.65 -7.24
CA ASP A 86 -7.23 3.49 -6.05
C ASP A 86 -5.95 3.51 -5.18
N MET A 87 -5.11 2.46 -5.27
CA MET A 87 -3.80 2.37 -4.61
C MET A 87 -2.64 2.94 -5.41
N HIS A 88 -2.87 3.37 -6.66
CA HIS A 88 -1.81 3.74 -7.61
C HIS A 88 -0.85 4.78 -7.03
N ALA A 89 -1.38 5.84 -6.41
CA ALA A 89 -0.56 6.91 -5.82
C ALA A 89 0.38 6.41 -4.72
N ASP A 90 -0.08 5.48 -3.88
CA ASP A 90 0.71 4.88 -2.81
C ASP A 90 1.84 3.99 -3.37
N LEU A 91 1.55 3.22 -4.42
CA LEU A 91 2.53 2.37 -5.09
C LEU A 91 3.57 3.23 -5.84
N LEU A 92 3.11 4.30 -6.50
CA LEU A 92 3.97 5.26 -7.17
C LEU A 92 4.90 5.97 -6.17
N ALA A 93 4.43 6.26 -4.95
CA ALA A 93 5.27 6.85 -3.90
C ALA A 93 6.43 5.93 -3.47
N CYS A 94 6.20 4.62 -3.39
CA CYS A 94 7.26 3.63 -3.16
C CYS A 94 8.33 3.70 -4.26
N TYR A 95 7.91 3.80 -5.52
CA TYR A 95 8.82 3.89 -6.66
C TYR A 95 9.57 5.21 -6.73
N LYS A 96 8.91 6.35 -6.48
CA LYS A 96 9.57 7.67 -6.40
C LYS A 96 10.66 7.69 -5.33
N THR A 97 10.42 7.05 -4.19
CA THR A 97 11.44 6.90 -3.13
C THR A 97 12.66 6.11 -3.62
N ARG A 98 12.44 5.06 -4.41
CA ARG A 98 13.53 4.31 -5.06
C ARG A 98 14.30 5.18 -6.05
N LEU A 99 13.62 5.96 -6.88
CA LEU A 99 14.26 6.81 -7.88
C LEU A 99 15.16 7.88 -7.27
N ALA A 100 14.84 8.38 -6.08
CA ALA A 100 15.72 9.29 -5.34
C ALA A 100 17.09 8.65 -5.00
N GLN A 101 17.13 7.33 -4.83
CA GLN A 101 18.36 6.58 -4.51
C GLN A 101 19.02 5.96 -5.75
N ALA A 102 18.21 5.56 -6.72
CA ALA A 102 18.61 4.91 -7.95
C ALA A 102 17.86 5.53 -9.13
N PRO A 103 18.35 6.64 -9.72
CA PRO A 103 17.62 7.40 -10.75
C PRO A 103 17.38 6.64 -12.07
N LYS A 104 18.08 5.52 -12.26
CA LYS A 104 17.91 4.61 -13.41
C LYS A 104 17.03 3.41 -13.09
N ALA A 105 16.42 3.32 -11.91
CA ALA A 105 15.55 2.21 -11.56
C ALA A 105 14.32 2.21 -12.48
N HIS A 106 14.01 1.06 -13.04
CA HIS A 106 12.83 0.79 -13.86
C HIS A 106 12.64 -0.72 -13.89
N GLY A 107 11.50 -1.17 -14.41
CA GLY A 107 11.31 -2.59 -14.73
C GLY A 107 9.88 -3.06 -14.50
N SER A 108 9.70 -4.36 -14.67
CA SER A 108 8.41 -5.02 -14.52
C SER A 108 8.41 -5.94 -13.32
N ILE A 109 7.28 -5.99 -12.63
CA ILE A 109 7.02 -6.96 -11.57
C ILE A 109 5.67 -7.62 -11.82
N THR A 110 5.50 -8.83 -11.30
CA THR A 110 4.17 -9.42 -11.13
C THR A 110 3.90 -9.55 -9.64
N LEU A 111 2.80 -8.94 -9.20
CA LEU A 111 2.25 -9.17 -7.88
C LEU A 111 1.39 -10.44 -7.91
N ASP A 112 1.60 -11.29 -6.93
CA ASP A 112 0.79 -12.47 -6.67
C ASP A 112 0.07 -12.28 -5.34
N ILE A 113 -1.24 -12.08 -5.39
CA ILE A 113 -2.02 -11.65 -4.24
C ILE A 113 -3.02 -12.75 -3.89
N ILE A 114 -2.98 -13.21 -2.65
CA ILE A 114 -3.97 -14.13 -2.10
C ILE A 114 -4.97 -13.32 -1.28
N VAL A 115 -6.21 -13.27 -1.74
CA VAL A 115 -7.33 -12.58 -1.09
C VAL A 115 -8.17 -13.60 -0.35
N GLY A 116 -8.49 -13.34 0.92
CA GLY A 116 -9.38 -14.18 1.71
C GLY A 116 -10.86 -13.85 1.51
N GLU A 117 -11.74 -14.67 2.09
CA GLU A 117 -13.20 -14.57 1.99
C GLU A 117 -13.76 -13.14 2.18
N THR A 118 -13.26 -12.40 3.17
CA THR A 118 -13.72 -11.03 3.49
C THR A 118 -13.21 -9.96 2.53
N GLY A 119 -12.38 -10.31 1.54
CA GLY A 119 -11.69 -9.35 0.69
C GLY A 119 -10.35 -8.86 1.26
N ALA A 120 -9.99 -9.27 2.48
CA ALA A 120 -8.71 -8.93 3.09
C ALA A 120 -7.57 -9.71 2.43
N VAL A 121 -6.45 -9.04 2.17
CA VAL A 121 -5.23 -9.68 1.65
C VAL A 121 -4.60 -10.59 2.72
N ARG A 122 -4.31 -11.83 2.35
CA ARG A 122 -3.68 -12.85 3.20
C ARG A 122 -2.19 -12.99 2.91
N ALA A 123 -1.80 -12.91 1.64
CA ALA A 123 -0.42 -12.97 1.21
C ALA A 123 -0.21 -12.11 -0.03
N VAL A 124 1.02 -11.60 -0.17
CA VAL A 124 1.49 -10.93 -1.38
C VAL A 124 2.90 -11.40 -1.63
N GLU A 125 3.13 -11.95 -2.82
CA GLU A 125 4.45 -12.29 -3.32
C GLU A 125 4.74 -11.47 -4.58
N THR A 126 6.02 -11.32 -4.90
CA THR A 126 6.47 -10.56 -6.07
C THR A 126 7.45 -11.38 -6.87
N THR A 127 7.32 -11.34 -8.19
CA THR A 127 8.34 -11.83 -9.12
C THR A 127 8.83 -10.69 -10.00
N GLY A 128 10.07 -10.79 -10.52
CA GLY A 128 10.71 -9.71 -11.28
C GLY A 128 11.26 -8.59 -10.40
N GLY A 129 11.43 -7.38 -10.97
CA GLY A 129 11.73 -6.18 -10.19
C GLY A 129 13.10 -6.07 -9.54
N ALA A 130 14.06 -6.93 -9.85
CA ALA A 130 15.38 -6.93 -9.19
C ALA A 130 16.06 -5.55 -9.17
N ILE A 131 15.91 -4.75 -10.23
CA ILE A 131 16.47 -3.39 -10.36
C ILE A 131 15.79 -2.38 -9.41
N LEU A 132 14.54 -2.61 -9.02
CA LEU A 132 13.80 -1.78 -8.07
C LEU A 132 14.36 -1.93 -6.64
N GLY A 133 15.03 -3.04 -6.33
CA GLY A 133 15.68 -3.28 -5.04
C GLY A 133 14.70 -3.60 -3.91
N GLU A 134 15.21 -4.28 -2.88
CA GLU A 134 14.41 -4.88 -1.81
C GLU A 134 13.54 -3.87 -1.05
N ALA A 135 14.07 -2.68 -0.75
CA ALA A 135 13.32 -1.65 -0.01
C ALA A 135 12.07 -1.16 -0.79
N ALA A 136 12.18 -1.01 -2.11
CA ALA A 136 11.06 -0.59 -2.94
C ALA A 136 10.01 -1.71 -3.04
N MET A 137 10.48 -2.94 -3.25
CA MET A 137 9.62 -4.14 -3.31
C MET A 137 8.86 -4.35 -1.98
N ALA A 138 9.55 -4.21 -0.85
CA ALA A 138 8.94 -4.28 0.48
C ALA A 138 7.89 -3.18 0.68
N CYS A 139 8.19 -1.94 0.28
CA CYS A 139 7.21 -0.85 0.34
C CYS A 139 5.95 -1.18 -0.47
N ILE A 140 6.10 -1.66 -1.71
CA ILE A 140 4.98 -2.06 -2.59
C ILE A 140 4.14 -3.16 -1.91
N VAL A 141 4.79 -4.23 -1.45
CA VAL A 141 4.13 -5.35 -0.77
C VAL A 141 3.33 -4.87 0.45
N GLU A 142 3.92 -4.03 1.29
CA GLU A 142 3.27 -3.50 2.50
C GLU A 142 2.09 -2.57 2.18
N ARG A 143 2.13 -1.85 1.06
CA ARG A 143 0.96 -1.09 0.58
C ARG A 143 -0.15 -2.02 0.12
N VAL A 144 0.18 -3.00 -0.73
CA VAL A 144 -0.79 -3.96 -1.29
C VAL A 144 -1.49 -4.77 -0.20
N LYS A 145 -0.75 -5.22 0.83
CA LYS A 145 -1.31 -5.94 1.98
C LYS A 145 -2.39 -5.16 2.75
N LYS A 146 -2.39 -3.83 2.67
CA LYS A 146 -3.40 -2.96 3.31
C LYS A 146 -4.63 -2.74 2.42
N GLY A 147 -4.58 -3.17 1.17
CA GLY A 147 -5.72 -3.12 0.26
C GLY A 147 -6.88 -3.99 0.75
N THR A 148 -8.09 -3.57 0.42
CA THR A 148 -9.30 -4.37 0.63
C THR A 148 -9.92 -4.63 -0.73
N PHE A 149 -9.93 -5.88 -1.15
CA PHE A 149 -10.49 -6.33 -2.43
C PHE A 149 -11.95 -6.74 -2.27
N ALA A 150 -12.62 -7.01 -3.38
CA ALA A 150 -13.97 -7.57 -3.33
C ALA A 150 -13.96 -8.92 -2.59
N PRO A 151 -14.97 -9.18 -1.73
CA PRO A 151 -15.13 -10.47 -1.07
C PRO A 151 -15.18 -11.64 -2.06
N VAL A 152 -14.68 -12.79 -1.63
CA VAL A 152 -14.68 -14.01 -2.46
C VAL A 152 -16.02 -14.72 -2.29
N HIS A 153 -16.87 -14.66 -3.33
CA HIS A 153 -18.11 -15.43 -3.38
C HIS A 153 -17.81 -16.95 -3.35
N GLY A 154 -18.60 -17.71 -2.58
CA GLY A 154 -18.41 -19.15 -2.41
C GLY A 154 -17.39 -19.54 -1.33
N GLY A 155 -16.79 -18.57 -0.63
CA GLY A 155 -15.82 -18.80 0.45
C GLY A 155 -14.39 -19.04 -0.03
N GLY A 156 -13.49 -19.32 0.91
CA GLY A 156 -12.10 -19.68 0.61
C GLY A 156 -11.19 -18.49 0.27
N THR A 157 -10.29 -18.69 -0.70
CA THR A 157 -9.31 -17.69 -1.14
C THR A 157 -9.31 -17.55 -2.66
N ARG A 158 -8.95 -16.36 -3.14
CA ARG A 158 -8.77 -16.04 -4.56
C ARG A 158 -7.34 -15.59 -4.80
N ARG A 159 -6.69 -16.17 -5.82
CA ARG A 159 -5.37 -15.74 -6.29
C ARG A 159 -5.52 -14.74 -7.43
N ILE A 160 -4.78 -13.65 -7.35
CA ILE A 160 -4.79 -12.55 -8.32
C ILE A 160 -3.36 -12.29 -8.76
N HIS A 161 -3.09 -12.38 -10.05
CA HIS A 161 -1.82 -12.00 -10.64
C HIS A 161 -1.93 -10.63 -11.29
N VAL A 162 -1.02 -9.71 -10.99
CA VAL A 162 -1.07 -8.35 -11.53
C VAL A 162 0.31 -7.93 -12.02
N PRO A 163 0.52 -7.87 -13.35
CA PRO A 163 1.74 -7.31 -13.90
C PRO A 163 1.71 -5.77 -13.78
N PHE A 164 2.82 -5.21 -13.31
CA PHE A 164 3.08 -3.77 -13.26
C PHE A 164 4.36 -3.41 -13.99
N ASN A 165 4.36 -2.28 -14.69
CA ASN A 165 5.56 -1.66 -15.25
C ASN A 165 5.86 -0.35 -14.51
N PHE A 166 7.11 -0.20 -14.10
CA PHE A 166 7.64 1.00 -13.47
C PHE A 166 8.55 1.70 -14.48
N ASN A 167 8.12 2.86 -14.94
CA ASN A 167 8.78 3.62 -15.99
C ASN A 167 9.26 4.96 -15.46
N ARG A 168 10.37 5.44 -15.99
CA ARG A 168 10.76 6.84 -15.88
C ARG A 168 10.40 7.51 -17.19
N ALA A 169 9.42 8.39 -17.20
CA ALA A 169 9.27 9.36 -18.26
C ALA A 169 10.41 10.38 -18.17
N GLY A 170 11.26 10.34 -19.19
CA GLY A 170 12.46 11.19 -19.30
C GLY A 170 13.77 10.40 -19.29
N ALA A 171 14.05 9.70 -20.38
CA ALA A 171 15.42 9.49 -20.87
C ALA A 171 15.56 9.21 -22.38
N ASP A 172 14.52 9.24 -23.20
CA ASP A 172 14.66 8.86 -24.61
C ASP A 172 13.38 9.11 -25.41
N THR A 173 13.34 10.23 -26.13
CA THR A 173 12.78 10.34 -27.50
C THR A 173 12.85 11.81 -27.95
N SER A 174 14.05 12.25 -28.32
CA SER A 174 14.18 13.35 -29.28
C SER A 174 15.50 13.20 -30.02
N THR A 175 15.50 12.44 -31.10
CA THR A 175 16.44 12.57 -32.21
C THR A 175 15.73 12.17 -33.49
#